data_AF-A0A1E8FND9-F1
#
_entry.id   AF-A0A1E8FND9-F1
#
_cell.length_a   1.000
_cell.length_b   1.000
_cell.length_c   1.000
_cell.angle_alpha   90.00
_cell.angle_beta   90.00
_cell.angle_gamma   90.00
#
_symmetry.space_group_name_H-M   'P 1'
#
loop_
_entity.id
_entity.type
_entity.pdbx_description
1 polymer ?
#
loop_
_entity_poly.entity_id
_entity_poly.type
_entity_poly.pdbx_seq_one_letter_code
_entity_poly.pdbx_strand_id
1 'polypeptide(L)'
;MAASHSDHDWQQLWERVSEDAPPPGGVLMTAPPGEVNDAPALASEFGVFEAPMEDYDVVELVRFDRPVARGRVAFGDGFAVLGPVLPVGGAPVSGEHEAVVLARLAEEAYVEGAAVIYAPVDPAAAERYEALGWSRGGEL
;
A
#
# COMPACT_ATOMS: atom_id res chain seq x y z
N MET A 1 -22.48 -16.44 -0.93
CA MET A 1 -22.12 -15.95 -2.27
C MET A 1 -21.63 -14.53 -2.09
N ALA A 2 -20.33 -14.29 -2.10
CA ALA A 2 -19.77 -12.94 -2.01
C ALA A 2 -18.72 -12.81 -3.10
N ALA A 3 -19.18 -12.45 -4.30
CA ALA A 3 -18.30 -11.80 -5.25
C ALA A 3 -18.44 -10.31 -4.95
N SER A 4 -17.56 -9.76 -4.12
CA SER A 4 -17.43 -8.33 -4.02
C SER A 4 -16.53 -7.92 -5.19
N HIS A 5 -17.15 -7.61 -6.33
CA HIS A 5 -16.46 -7.01 -7.45
C HIS A 5 -16.13 -5.58 -7.04
N SER A 6 -14.85 -5.24 -7.02
CA SER A 6 -14.45 -3.84 -7.09
C SER A 6 -14.99 -3.25 -8.38
N ASP A 7 -15.68 -2.10 -8.32
CA ASP A 7 -16.16 -1.39 -9.51
C ASP A 7 -15.01 -0.82 -10.39
N HIS A 8 -13.78 -0.82 -9.86
CA HIS A 8 -12.58 -0.32 -10.51
C HIS A 8 -11.70 -1.44 -11.08
N ASP A 9 -11.03 -1.16 -12.20
CA ASP A 9 -10.06 -2.04 -12.84
C ASP A 9 -8.68 -1.94 -12.16
N TRP A 10 -8.61 -2.38 -10.91
CA TRP A 10 -7.39 -2.32 -10.09
C TRP A 10 -6.28 -3.24 -10.62
N GLN A 11 -6.63 -4.28 -11.39
CA GLN A 11 -5.67 -5.27 -11.89
C GLN A 11 -4.65 -4.62 -12.83
N GLN A 12 -5.08 -3.70 -13.70
CA GLN A 12 -4.18 -2.95 -14.57
C GLN A 12 -3.19 -2.05 -13.80
N LEU A 13 -3.60 -1.50 -12.66
CA LEU A 13 -2.70 -0.69 -11.83
C LEU A 13 -1.77 -1.57 -10.99
N TRP A 14 -2.21 -2.76 -10.58
CA TRP A 14 -1.38 -3.72 -9.86
C TRP A 14 -0.10 -4.08 -10.63
N GLU A 15 -0.22 -4.30 -11.95
CA GLU A 15 0.91 -4.60 -12.84
C GLU A 15 1.98 -3.49 -12.87
N ARG A 16 1.65 -2.26 -12.44
CA ARG A 16 2.60 -1.14 -12.34
C ARG A 16 3.36 -1.11 -11.02
N VAL A 17 2.73 -1.58 -9.95
CA VAL A 17 3.27 -1.52 -8.59
C VAL A 17 3.89 -2.84 -8.12
N SER A 18 3.58 -3.95 -8.77
CA SER A 18 4.09 -5.28 -8.46
C SER A 18 4.61 -5.99 -9.71
N GLU A 19 5.71 -6.72 -9.55
CA GLU A 19 6.23 -7.64 -10.58
C GLU A 19 5.56 -9.01 -10.51
N ASP A 20 4.99 -9.34 -9.34
CA ASP A 20 4.27 -10.58 -9.10
C ASP A 20 2.77 -10.41 -9.35
N ALA A 21 2.11 -11.50 -9.75
CA ALA A 21 0.65 -11.55 -9.77
C ALA A 21 0.07 -11.30 -8.35
N PRO A 22 -1.19 -10.83 -8.24
CA PRO A 22 -1.84 -10.72 -6.95
C PRO A 22 -1.80 -12.06 -6.20
N PRO A 23 -1.71 -12.06 -4.86
CA PRO A 23 -1.60 -13.29 -4.09
C PRO A 23 -2.76 -14.25 -4.41
N PRO A 24 -2.48 -15.52 -4.78
CA PRO A 24 -3.53 -16.48 -5.14
C PRO A 24 -4.41 -16.80 -3.92
N GLY A 25 -5.73 -16.64 -4.08
CA GLY A 25 -6.66 -16.76 -2.95
C GLY A 25 -6.45 -15.67 -1.89
N GLY A 26 -5.89 -14.52 -2.29
CA GLY A 26 -5.69 -13.35 -1.46
C GLY A 26 -6.98 -12.58 -1.20
N VAL A 27 -6.84 -11.48 -0.46
CA VAL A 27 -7.92 -10.58 -0.13
C VAL A 27 -7.61 -9.21 -0.72
N LEU A 28 -8.58 -8.62 -1.41
CA LEU A 28 -8.51 -7.22 -1.83
C LEU A 28 -8.88 -6.34 -0.64
N MET A 29 -7.91 -5.70 0.00
CA MET A 29 -8.19 -4.72 1.04
C MET A 29 -8.53 -3.37 0.41
N THR A 30 -9.40 -2.60 1.06
CA THR A 30 -9.79 -1.27 0.61
C THR A 30 -9.98 -0.29 1.77
N ALA A 31 -9.72 0.99 1.52
CA ALA A 31 -9.96 2.07 2.48
C ALA A 31 -10.16 3.41 1.74
N PRO A 32 -10.87 4.38 2.33
CA PRO A 32 -10.69 5.78 1.97
C PRO A 32 -9.28 6.21 2.41
N PRO A 33 -8.46 6.83 1.53
CA PRO A 33 -7.06 7.10 1.85
C PRO A 33 -6.88 8.00 3.08
N GLY A 34 -7.79 8.96 3.29
CA GLY A 34 -7.78 9.83 4.47
C GLY A 34 -8.11 9.17 5.81
N GLU A 35 -8.58 7.91 5.82
CA GLU A 35 -8.85 7.15 7.04
C GLU A 35 -7.68 6.25 7.46
N VAL A 36 -6.67 6.09 6.59
CA VAL A 36 -5.51 5.20 6.82
C VAL A 36 -4.16 5.90 6.56
N ASN A 37 -4.17 7.22 6.40
CA ASN A 37 -2.97 8.06 6.22
C ASN A 37 -2.27 8.44 7.54
N ASP A 38 -2.79 8.00 8.69
CA ASP A 38 -2.19 8.25 9.99
C ASP A 38 -0.97 7.33 10.21
N ALA A 39 0.22 7.86 9.92
CA ALA A 39 1.47 7.14 10.14
C ALA A 39 1.84 7.09 11.64
N PRO A 40 2.28 5.94 12.17
CA PRO A 40 2.93 5.86 13.48
C PRO A 40 4.12 6.82 13.59
N ALA A 41 4.39 7.30 14.81
CA ALA A 41 5.55 8.16 15.06
C ALA A 41 6.85 7.38 14.88
N LEU A 42 7.67 7.81 13.93
CA LEU A 42 8.99 7.23 13.69
C LEU A 42 10.02 7.70 14.74
N ALA A 43 10.95 6.82 15.11
CA ALA A 43 12.14 7.24 15.83
C ALA A 43 13.01 8.16 14.95
N SER A 44 13.78 9.06 15.56
CA SER A 44 14.54 10.11 14.87
C SER A 44 15.62 9.61 13.90
N GLU A 45 15.98 8.33 13.97
CA GLU A 45 16.91 7.70 13.03
C GLU A 45 16.26 7.32 11.69
N PHE A 46 14.93 7.34 11.63
CA PHE A 46 14.16 7.01 10.45
C PHE A 46 13.66 8.28 9.74
N GLY A 47 13.49 8.16 8.43
CA GLY A 47 12.86 9.16 7.59
C GLY A 47 12.08 8.48 6.46
N VAL A 48 11.27 9.27 5.75
CA VAL A 48 10.55 8.81 4.57
C VAL A 48 11.06 9.60 3.37
N PHE A 49 11.25 8.91 2.25
CA PHE A 49 11.57 9.49 0.96
C PHE A 49 10.49 9.12 -0.05
N GLU A 50 10.04 10.11 -0.82
CA GLU A 50 8.96 9.99 -1.78
C GLU A 50 9.50 10.40 -3.15
N ALA A 51 9.24 9.59 -4.16
CA ALA A 51 9.72 9.83 -5.51
C ALA A 51 8.63 9.51 -6.53
N PRO A 52 8.19 10.52 -7.32
CA PRO A 52 7.29 10.27 -8.42
C PRO A 52 8.04 9.58 -9.56
N MET A 53 7.42 8.54 -10.13
CA MET A 53 7.91 7.87 -11.34
C MET A 53 6.94 8.14 -12.50
N GLU A 54 7.19 7.51 -13.66
CA GLU A 54 6.35 7.73 -14.84
C GLU A 54 4.91 7.20 -14.64
N ASP A 55 4.77 5.98 -14.10
CA ASP A 55 3.48 5.27 -14.04
C ASP A 55 2.99 4.95 -12.61
N TYR A 56 3.79 5.29 -11.59
CA TYR A 56 3.54 5.04 -10.18
C TYR A 56 4.47 5.92 -9.32
N ASP A 57 4.16 6.05 -8.04
CA ASP A 57 5.05 6.70 -7.08
C ASP A 57 5.67 5.68 -6.13
N VAL A 58 6.84 6.02 -5.61
CA VAL A 58 7.61 5.20 -4.67
C VAL A 58 7.69 5.91 -3.33
N VAL A 59 7.42 5.16 -2.27
CA VAL A 59 7.70 5.56 -0.89
C VAL A 59 8.78 4.63 -0.34
N GLU A 60 9.85 5.21 0.20
CA GLU A 60 10.90 4.48 0.91
C GLU A 60 10.98 4.92 2.36
N LEU A 61 10.94 3.94 3.26
CA LEU A 61 11.39 4.16 4.63
C LEU A 61 12.91 4.01 4.67
N VAL A 62 13.60 5.02 5.18
CA VAL A 62 15.05 5.03 5.34
C VAL A 62 15.44 5.05 6.81
N ARG A 63 16.57 4.42 7.14
CA ARG A 63 17.23 4.52 8.44
C ARG A 63 18.66 5.05 8.21
N PHE A 64 18.98 6.22 8.75
CA PHE A 64 20.25 6.91 8.47
C PHE A 64 20.59 6.94 6.96
N ASP A 65 19.64 7.40 6.14
CA ASP A 65 19.73 7.50 4.67
C ASP A 65 19.89 6.16 3.93
N ARG A 66 19.65 5.02 4.60
CA ARG A 66 19.65 3.71 3.96
C ARG A 66 18.22 3.17 3.88
N PRO A 67 17.69 2.85 2.69
CA PRO A 67 16.36 2.29 2.56
C PRO A 67 16.27 0.94 3.28
N VAL A 68 15.17 0.75 4.02
CA VAL A 68 14.86 -0.48 4.76
C VAL A 68 13.54 -1.11 4.31
N ALA A 69 12.61 -0.30 3.81
CA ALA A 69 11.35 -0.77 3.24
C ALA A 69 10.95 0.13 2.07
N ARG A 70 10.27 -0.43 1.08
CA ARG A 70 9.78 0.27 -0.11
C ARG A 70 8.37 -0.17 -0.43
N GLY A 71 7.50 0.79 -0.71
CA GLY A 71 6.18 0.54 -1.28
C GLY A 71 5.98 1.37 -2.54
N ARG A 72 4.94 1.04 -3.30
CA ARG A 72 4.59 1.71 -4.56
C ARG A 72 3.09 1.97 -4.61
N VAL A 73 2.69 3.06 -5.25
CA VAL A 73 1.29 3.38 -5.50
C VAL A 73 1.09 3.80 -6.95
N ALA A 74 0.08 3.25 -7.62
CA ALA A 74 -0.32 3.67 -8.96
C ALA A 74 -1.73 4.24 -8.94
N PHE A 75 -1.96 5.25 -9.77
CA PHE A 75 -3.18 6.06 -9.75
C PHE A 75 -4.08 5.76 -10.95
N GLY A 76 -5.38 5.72 -10.69
CA GLY A 76 -6.45 5.66 -11.68
C GLY A 76 -7.43 6.82 -11.49
N ASP A 77 -8.53 6.80 -12.23
CA ASP A 77 -9.56 7.85 -12.11
C ASP A 77 -10.39 7.65 -10.83
N GLY A 78 -10.07 8.42 -9.79
CA GLY A 78 -10.76 8.39 -8.49
C GLY A 78 -10.37 7.23 -7.57
N PHE A 79 -9.35 6.43 -7.92
CA PHE A 79 -8.83 5.37 -7.07
C PHE A 79 -7.31 5.19 -7.22
N ALA A 80 -6.68 4.49 -6.28
CA ALA A 80 -5.29 4.08 -6.39
C ALA A 80 -5.07 2.63 -5.94
N VAL A 81 -3.97 2.02 -6.38
CA VAL A 81 -3.57 0.67 -5.98
C VAL A 81 -2.19 0.72 -5.34
N LEU A 82 -2.10 0.20 -4.12
CA LEU A 82 -0.86 0.06 -3.38
C LEU A 82 -0.28 -1.34 -3.66
N GLY A 83 1.00 -1.37 -4.03
CA GLY A 83 1.79 -2.59 -4.09
C GLY A 83 2.20 -3.07 -2.70
N PRO A 84 2.82 -4.26 -2.60
CA PRO A 84 3.32 -4.77 -1.35
C PRO A 84 4.45 -3.88 -0.80
N VAL A 85 4.53 -3.76 0.53
CA VAL A 85 5.69 -3.13 1.18
C VAL A 85 6.81 -4.16 1.28
N LEU A 86 7.86 -3.98 0.49
CA LEU A 86 8.96 -4.92 0.35
C LEU A 86 10.18 -4.49 1.18
N PRO A 87 10.93 -5.45 1.74
CA PRO A 87 12.18 -5.16 2.43
C PRO A 87 13.27 -4.70 1.46
N VAL A 88 14.06 -3.72 1.88
CA VAL A 88 15.28 -3.30 1.16
C VAL A 88 16.50 -3.73 1.96
N GLY A 89 17.45 -4.41 1.30
CA GLY A 89 18.66 -4.93 1.96
C GLY A 89 18.48 -6.24 2.74
N GLY A 90 17.35 -6.94 2.56
CA GLY A 90 17.16 -8.34 2.99
C GLY A 90 16.73 -8.56 4.44
N ALA A 91 16.59 -7.49 5.25
CA ALA A 91 15.97 -7.59 6.57
C ALA A 91 14.44 -7.49 6.45
N PRO A 92 13.65 -8.30 7.18
CA PRO A 92 12.19 -8.25 7.09
C PRO A 92 11.65 -6.88 7.53
N VAL A 93 10.55 -6.45 6.90
CA VAL A 93 9.83 -5.23 7.28
C VAL A 93 9.03 -5.51 8.55
N SER A 94 9.18 -4.67 9.57
CA SER A 94 8.33 -4.75 10.77
C SER A 94 6.93 -4.23 10.47
N GLY A 95 5.92 -4.66 11.22
CA GLY A 95 4.54 -4.15 11.04
C GLY A 95 4.42 -2.63 11.21
N GLU A 96 5.25 -2.03 12.08
CA GLU A 96 5.29 -0.57 12.25
C GLU A 96 5.87 0.14 11.02
N HIS A 97 6.94 -0.40 10.44
CA HIS A 97 7.52 0.14 9.20
C HIS A 97 6.56 -0.03 8.01
N GLU A 98 5.88 -1.18 7.92
CA GLU A 98 4.82 -1.42 6.94
C GLU A 98 3.71 -0.38 7.07
N ALA A 99 3.19 -0.16 8.28
CA ALA A 99 2.14 0.82 8.55
C ALA A 99 2.55 2.26 8.15
N VAL A 100 3.79 2.66 8.44
CA VAL A 100 4.30 3.99 8.04
C VAL A 100 4.34 4.13 6.53
N VAL A 101 4.86 3.13 5.80
CA VAL A 101 4.91 3.18 4.33
C VAL A 101 3.50 3.20 3.74
N LEU A 102 2.58 2.37 4.24
CA LEU A 102 1.19 2.35 3.80
C LEU A 102 0.49 3.70 4.02
N ALA A 103 0.69 4.31 5.18
CA ALA A 103 0.10 5.62 5.49
C ALA A 103 0.58 6.72 4.53
N ARG A 104 1.87 6.69 4.14
CA ARG A 104 2.46 7.64 3.19
C ARG A 104 1.95 7.41 1.76
N LEU A 105 1.86 6.15 1.33
CA LEU A 105 1.24 5.82 0.05
C LEU A 105 -0.24 6.25 -0.01
N ALA A 106 -0.96 6.11 1.10
CA ALA A 106 -2.34 6.59 1.22
C ALA A 106 -2.44 8.12 1.18
N GLU A 107 -1.48 8.82 1.78
CA GLU A 107 -1.35 10.29 1.68
C GLU A 107 -1.15 10.73 0.22
N GLU A 108 -0.25 10.10 -0.53
CA GLU A 108 -0.05 10.38 -1.96
C GLU A 108 -1.34 10.14 -2.77
N ALA A 109 -2.02 9.02 -2.53
CA ALA A 109 -3.31 8.73 -3.16
C ALA A 109 -4.38 9.78 -2.82
N TYR A 110 -4.41 10.27 -1.58
CA TYR A 110 -5.32 11.35 -1.18
C TYR A 110 -5.02 12.65 -1.91
N VAL A 111 -3.74 13.03 -2.01
CA VAL A 111 -3.29 14.24 -2.71
C VAL A 111 -3.63 14.19 -4.20
N GLU A 112 -3.47 13.02 -4.83
CA GLU A 112 -3.86 12.76 -6.23
C GLU A 112 -5.39 12.62 -6.43
N GLY A 113 -6.18 12.76 -5.37
CA GLY A 113 -7.65 12.81 -5.44
C GLY A 113 -8.34 11.45 -5.50
N ALA A 114 -7.66 10.37 -5.12
CA ALA A 114 -8.30 9.07 -4.98
C ALA A 114 -9.35 9.12 -3.85
N ALA A 115 -10.56 8.64 -4.15
CA ALA A 115 -11.61 8.46 -3.15
C ALA A 115 -11.47 7.12 -2.41
N VAL A 116 -10.78 6.15 -3.02
CA VAL A 116 -10.58 4.81 -2.50
C VAL A 116 -9.21 4.28 -2.92
N ILE A 117 -8.57 3.55 -2.02
CA ILE A 117 -7.36 2.79 -2.31
C ILE A 117 -7.60 1.30 -2.18
N TYR A 118 -6.83 0.52 -2.95
CA TYR A 118 -6.85 -0.93 -2.95
C TYR A 118 -5.47 -1.51 -2.66
N ALA A 119 -5.44 -2.60 -1.90
CA ALA A 119 -4.24 -3.38 -1.65
C ALA A 119 -4.56 -4.88 -1.70
N PRO A 120 -4.22 -5.57 -2.80
CA PRO A 120 -4.18 -7.02 -2.83
C PRO A 120 -3.17 -7.58 -1.82
N VAL A 121 -3.62 -8.42 -0.89
CA VAL A 121 -2.77 -8.99 0.17
C VAL A 121 -3.01 -10.48 0.36
N ASP A 122 -2.02 -11.17 0.92
CA ASP A 122 -2.21 -12.54 1.41
C ASP A 122 -3.29 -12.60 2.52
N PRO A 123 -4.04 -13.71 2.65
CA PRO A 123 -5.07 -13.84 3.69
C PRO A 123 -4.53 -13.64 5.10
N ALA A 124 -3.29 -14.06 5.35
CA ALA A 124 -2.61 -13.89 6.63
C ALA A 124 -2.22 -12.43 6.93
N ALA A 125 -2.17 -11.56 5.92
CA ALA A 125 -1.89 -10.14 6.08
C ALA A 125 -3.16 -9.31 6.27
N ALA A 126 -4.32 -9.79 5.82
CA ALA A 126 -5.59 -9.08 5.89
C ALA A 126 -5.93 -8.59 7.32
N GLU A 127 -5.71 -9.41 8.35
CA GLU A 127 -5.97 -9.04 9.75
C GLU A 127 -5.14 -7.81 10.20
N ARG A 128 -3.90 -7.67 9.69
CA ARG A 128 -3.07 -6.50 10.00
C ARG A 128 -3.60 -5.24 9.32
N TYR A 129 -4.07 -5.36 8.09
CA TYR A 129 -4.68 -4.25 7.36
C TYR A 129 -5.98 -3.79 8.04
N GLU A 130 -6.80 -4.73 8.52
CA GLU A 130 -8.00 -4.42 9.31
C GLU A 130 -7.67 -3.67 10.60
N ALA A 131 -6.59 -4.04 11.29
CA ALA A 131 -6.10 -3.32 12.47
C ALA A 131 -5.60 -1.89 12.15
N LEU A 132 -5.26 -1.61 10.89
CA LEU A 132 -4.89 -0.29 10.37
C LEU A 132 -6.10 0.48 9.81
N GLY A 133 -7.33 0.00 9.98
CA GLY A 133 -8.54 0.67 9.52
C GLY A 133 -9.01 0.29 8.11
N TRP A 134 -8.34 -0.65 7.45
CA TRP A 134 -8.78 -1.14 6.14
C TRP A 134 -9.98 -2.09 6.27
N SER A 135 -10.75 -2.18 5.20
CA SER A 135 -11.88 -3.11 5.08
C SER A 135 -11.62 -4.17 4.01
N ARG A 136 -12.20 -5.35 4.16
CA ARG A 136 -12.18 -6.38 3.10
C ARG A 136 -13.10 -5.96 1.96
N GLY A 137 -12.51 -5.74 0.79
CA GLY A 137 -13.19 -5.43 -0.47
C GLY A 137 -13.54 -6.65 -1.31
N GLY A 138 -13.01 -7.85 -1.01
CA GLY A 138 -13.33 -9.10 -1.71
C GLY A 138 -12.22 -10.14 -1.63
N GLU A 139 -12.50 -11.37 -2.08
CA GLU A 139 -11.49 -12.43 -2.29
C GLU A 139 -10.97 -12.38 -3.74
N LEU A 140 -9.73 -12.82 -3.97
CA LEU A 140 -9.01 -12.82 -5.26
C LEU A 140 -8.97 -14.18 -5.96
#